data_AF-A0A921FXZ1-F1
#
_entry.id   AF-A0A921FXZ1-F1
#
_cell.length_a   1.000
_cell.length_b   1.000
_cell.length_c   1.000
_cell.angle_alpha   90.00
_cell.angle_beta   90.00
_cell.angle_gamma   90.00
#
_symmetry.space_group_name_H-M   'P 1'
#
loop_
_entity.id
_entity.type
_entity.pdbx_description
1 polymer ?
#
loop_
_entity_poly.entity_id
_entity_poly.type
_entity_poly.pdbx_seq_one_letter_code
_entity_poly.pdbx_strand_id
1 'polypeptide(L)'
;MKNISHARITKVVVFLIAIVCLTGIAKALIDLEYNRVYLSDVNADNYFESQVFAEESNGLFNNLTKLVGNYKSEAYILSGKALTKDNRREIENELFYDKFYYSDEYDHNLPEAENKRIFKEIYADDIKRKKEERIQMQVKEFYQLVDTLKTYEGIVYYASDGEHVFSNSELNKKEQFESYDAYALFGDYQQKVYPNRVVESHYYGFSTYKFDELNPRTDVMYIAFTDSFLQQKIQEWETDKAKAQKFLNESIAFLIGFIVSFIYLMIVIGRTSFNDKNIHVHVIDKLYNDLNILIVGCLMTMWFVMIIEVVRDIYLLLTVPILIIALLLILSLIKHIKNRTILSHTLIYQILKKAFLAIKHVFDSGSLAVKTVLLVIGYPIVV
;
A
#
# COMPACT_ATOMS: atom_id res chain seq x y z
N MET A 1 -18.09 39.14 35.82
CA MET A 1 -17.88 37.84 35.15
C MET A 1 -19.13 37.50 34.35
N LYS A 2 -19.05 37.46 33.01
CA LYS A 2 -20.18 37.05 32.15
C LYS A 2 -20.50 35.57 32.42
N ASN A 3 -21.76 35.26 32.72
CA ASN A 3 -22.26 33.87 32.82
C ASN A 3 -21.99 33.15 31.49
N ILE A 4 -20.90 32.38 31.44
CA ILE A 4 -20.68 31.43 30.35
C ILE A 4 -21.78 30.38 30.52
N SER A 5 -22.73 30.31 29.59
CA SER A 5 -23.77 29.29 29.67
C SER A 5 -23.11 27.91 29.64
N HIS A 6 -23.49 27.03 30.57
CA HIS A 6 -22.97 25.65 30.67
C HIS A 6 -22.96 24.95 29.30
N ALA A 7 -23.94 25.25 28.44
CA ALA A 7 -24.04 24.76 27.07
C ALA A 7 -22.84 25.08 26.15
N ARG A 8 -22.12 26.20 26.33
CA ARG A 8 -20.92 26.51 25.53
C ARG A 8 -19.70 25.73 26.02
N ILE A 9 -19.53 25.60 27.33
CA ILE A 9 -18.44 24.82 27.93
C ILE A 9 -18.56 23.35 27.51
N THR A 10 -19.76 22.78 27.59
CA THR A 10 -19.99 21.38 27.17
C THR A 10 -19.60 21.13 25.72
N LYS A 11 -19.89 22.07 24.80
CA LYS A 11 -19.48 21.91 23.38
C LYS A 11 -17.97 21.86 23.21
N VAL A 12 -17.25 22.73 23.92
CA VAL A 12 -15.78 22.76 23.88
C VAL A 12 -15.22 21.47 24.47
N VAL A 13 -15.75 21.02 25.61
CA VAL A 13 -15.33 19.75 26.23
C VAL A 13 -15.56 18.57 25.29
N VAL A 14 -16.75 18.44 24.70
CA VAL A 14 -17.04 17.34 23.76
C VAL A 14 -16.20 17.44 22.49
N PHE A 15 -15.90 18.65 22.02
CA PHE A 15 -14.95 18.83 20.92
C PHE A 15 -13.55 18.31 21.27
N LEU A 16 -13.03 18.65 22.45
CA LEU A 16 -11.74 18.15 22.91
C LEU A 16 -11.75 16.62 23.06
N ILE A 17 -12.83 16.02 23.56
CA ILE A 17 -12.98 14.55 23.63
C ILE A 17 -12.91 13.94 22.23
N ALA A 18 -13.60 14.53 21.24
CA ALA A 18 -13.53 14.07 19.85
C ALA A 18 -12.09 14.11 19.30
N ILE A 19 -11.34 15.17 19.59
CA ILE A 19 -9.94 15.30 19.17
C ILE A 19 -9.04 14.26 19.86
N VAL A 20 -9.21 14.03 21.16
CA VAL A 20 -8.48 12.99 21.89
C VAL A 20 -8.76 11.62 21.28
N CYS A 21 -10.02 11.33 20.93
CA CYS A 21 -10.38 10.06 20.29
C CYS A 21 -9.73 9.90 18.91
N LEU A 22 -9.81 10.92 18.04
CA LEU A 22 -9.16 10.87 16.72
C LEU A 22 -7.63 10.73 16.83
N THR A 23 -7.02 11.40 17.80
CA THR A 23 -5.57 11.32 18.06
C THR A 23 -5.19 9.94 18.60
N GLY A 24 -6.03 9.34 19.44
CA GLY A 24 -5.86 7.97 19.93
C GLY A 24 -5.88 6.93 18.80
N ILE A 25 -6.83 7.05 17.86
CA ILE A 25 -6.89 6.18 16.66
C ILE A 25 -5.64 6.37 15.80
N ALA A 26 -5.26 7.62 15.52
CA ALA A 26 -4.06 7.93 14.74
C ALA A 26 -2.79 7.31 15.36
N LYS A 27 -2.63 7.45 16.69
CA LYS A 27 -1.53 6.86 17.42
C LYS A 27 -1.52 5.34 17.30
N ALA A 28 -2.67 4.68 17.51
CA ALA A 28 -2.77 3.22 17.44
C ALA A 28 -2.37 2.68 16.05
N LEU A 29 -2.79 3.36 14.97
CA LEU A 29 -2.40 2.98 13.60
C LEU A 29 -0.89 3.09 13.38
N ILE A 30 -0.27 4.15 13.90
CA ILE A 30 1.17 4.37 13.77
C ILE A 30 1.95 3.36 14.62
N ASP A 31 1.49 3.07 15.83
CA ASP A 31 2.14 2.09 16.71
C ASP A 31 2.08 0.67 16.11
N LEU A 32 1.00 0.31 15.40
CA LEU A 32 0.91 -0.98 14.68
C LEU A 32 1.94 -1.10 13.56
N GLU A 33 2.02 -0.08 12.69
CA GLU A 33 2.98 -0.03 11.59
C GLU A 33 4.42 -0.03 12.13
N TYR A 34 4.69 0.77 13.15
CA TYR A 34 6.03 0.91 13.73
C TYR A 34 6.54 -0.38 14.36
N ASN A 35 5.68 -1.08 15.12
CA ASN A 35 6.06 -2.31 15.78
C ASN A 35 5.98 -3.54 14.86
N ARG A 36 5.64 -3.37 13.57
CA ARG A 36 5.37 -4.47 12.61
C ARG A 36 4.41 -5.51 13.17
N VAL A 37 3.38 -5.04 13.88
CA VAL A 37 2.37 -5.90 14.49
C VAL A 37 1.20 -6.03 13.54
N TYR A 38 0.91 -7.25 13.10
CA TYR A 38 -0.17 -7.50 12.15
C TYR A 38 -1.52 -7.66 12.85
N LEU A 39 -2.51 -6.86 12.46
CA LEU A 39 -3.89 -7.02 12.95
C LEU A 39 -4.54 -8.32 12.49
N SER A 40 -4.10 -8.88 11.36
CA SER A 40 -4.56 -10.19 10.86
C SER A 40 -4.30 -11.31 11.87
N ASP A 41 -3.18 -11.24 12.59
CA ASP A 41 -2.77 -12.26 13.55
C ASP A 41 -3.65 -12.31 14.80
N VAL A 42 -4.45 -11.27 15.05
CA VAL A 42 -5.47 -11.28 16.12
C VAL A 42 -6.41 -12.47 15.96
N ASN A 43 -6.77 -12.80 14.71
CA ASN A 43 -7.69 -13.89 14.38
C ASN A 43 -6.99 -15.23 14.12
N ALA A 44 -5.65 -15.28 14.10
CA ALA A 44 -4.91 -16.52 13.86
C ALA A 44 -4.88 -17.37 15.14
N ASP A 45 -5.26 -18.65 15.09
CA ASP A 45 -5.35 -19.47 16.30
C ASP A 45 -3.98 -19.86 16.85
N ASN A 46 -2.96 -19.94 15.98
CA ASN A 46 -1.59 -20.29 16.33
C ASN A 46 -0.59 -19.65 15.36
N TYR A 47 0.69 -19.67 15.74
CA TYR A 47 1.79 -19.11 14.96
C TYR A 47 1.87 -19.67 13.52
N PHE A 48 1.61 -20.95 13.31
CA PHE A 48 1.69 -21.56 11.97
C PHE A 48 0.60 -21.09 10.99
N GLU A 49 -0.49 -20.52 11.50
CA GLU A 49 -1.54 -19.90 10.70
C GLU A 49 -1.32 -18.40 10.49
N SER A 50 -0.34 -17.81 11.17
CA SER A 50 -0.08 -16.36 11.17
C SER A 50 0.53 -15.86 9.87
N GLN A 51 0.36 -14.56 9.61
CA GLN A 51 1.05 -13.87 8.53
C GLN A 51 2.57 -13.84 8.76
N VAL A 52 3.02 -13.74 10.01
CA VAL A 52 4.44 -13.74 10.39
C VAL A 52 5.13 -15.02 9.90
N PHE A 53 4.58 -16.19 10.24
CA PHE A 53 5.16 -17.46 9.79
C PHE A 53 5.19 -17.58 8.26
N ALA A 54 4.13 -17.10 7.60
CA ALA A 54 4.04 -17.14 6.15
C ALA A 54 5.11 -16.27 5.47
N GLU A 55 5.36 -15.06 5.98
CA GLU A 55 6.40 -14.15 5.48
C GLU A 55 7.81 -14.69 5.73
N GLU A 56 8.08 -15.18 6.94
CA GLU A 56 9.37 -15.77 7.31
C GLU A 56 9.69 -17.01 6.44
N SER A 57 8.70 -17.88 6.23
CA SER A 57 8.85 -19.06 5.38
C SER A 57 8.99 -18.71 3.90
N ASN A 58 8.20 -17.75 3.41
CA ASN A 58 8.23 -17.33 2.00
C ASN A 58 9.60 -16.76 1.60
N GLY A 59 10.24 -15.96 2.46
CA GLY A 59 11.58 -15.43 2.19
C GLY A 59 12.61 -16.54 1.94
N LEU A 60 12.59 -17.58 2.76
CA LEU A 60 13.46 -18.74 2.61
C LEU A 60 13.14 -19.57 1.36
N PHE A 61 11.86 -19.94 1.16
CA PHE A 61 11.43 -20.72 0.00
C PHE A 61 11.75 -20.01 -1.32
N ASN A 62 11.53 -18.69 -1.39
CA ASN A 62 11.85 -17.90 -2.58
C ASN A 62 13.34 -17.91 -2.90
N ASN A 63 14.20 -17.75 -1.88
CA ASN A 63 15.64 -17.73 -2.07
C ASN A 63 16.15 -19.09 -2.56
N LEU A 64 15.73 -20.17 -1.92
CA LEU A 64 16.13 -21.52 -2.31
C LEU A 64 15.58 -21.90 -3.69
N THR A 65 14.34 -21.53 -4.00
CA THR A 65 13.73 -21.78 -5.32
C THR A 65 14.51 -21.06 -6.43
N LYS A 66 14.90 -19.80 -6.22
CA LYS A 66 15.73 -19.07 -7.20
C LYS A 66 17.09 -19.73 -7.40
N LEU A 67 17.73 -20.19 -6.33
CA LEU A 67 19.02 -20.86 -6.41
C LEU A 67 18.93 -22.19 -7.15
N VAL A 68 17.94 -23.03 -6.85
CA VAL A 68 17.81 -24.36 -7.46
C VAL A 68 17.20 -24.30 -8.87
N GLY A 69 16.13 -23.53 -9.05
CA GLY A 69 15.39 -23.48 -10.31
C GLY A 69 16.06 -22.60 -11.38
N ASN A 70 16.54 -21.41 -11.01
CA ASN A 70 16.97 -20.40 -11.98
C ASN A 70 18.48 -20.30 -12.12
N TYR A 71 19.20 -20.24 -11.00
CA TYR A 71 20.62 -19.90 -10.98
C TYR A 71 21.55 -21.12 -11.03
N LYS A 72 21.27 -22.16 -10.26
CA LYS A 72 21.96 -23.46 -10.18
C LYS A 72 23.42 -23.39 -9.75
N SER A 73 24.24 -22.62 -10.46
CA SER A 73 25.62 -22.31 -10.12
C SER A 73 26.08 -21.05 -10.85
N GLU A 74 27.16 -20.43 -10.36
CA GLU A 74 27.80 -19.31 -11.06
C GLU A 74 28.18 -19.67 -12.51
N ALA A 75 28.73 -20.87 -12.73
CA ALA A 75 29.07 -21.35 -14.06
C ALA A 75 27.84 -21.45 -14.98
N TYR A 76 26.70 -21.87 -14.46
CA TYR A 76 25.44 -21.91 -15.21
C TYR A 76 24.98 -20.51 -15.61
N ILE A 77 25.09 -19.53 -14.70
CA ILE A 77 24.77 -18.12 -14.96
C ILE A 77 25.72 -17.53 -16.01
N LEU A 78 27.04 -17.68 -15.82
CA LEU A 78 28.07 -17.15 -16.73
C LEU A 78 27.96 -17.74 -18.15
N SER A 79 27.45 -18.97 -18.28
CA SER A 79 27.15 -19.57 -19.59
C SER A 79 25.92 -18.96 -20.30
N GLY A 80 25.19 -18.04 -19.64
CA GLY A 80 24.00 -17.38 -20.16
C GLY A 80 22.72 -18.23 -20.10
N LYS A 81 22.77 -19.41 -19.49
CA LYS A 81 21.62 -20.33 -19.38
C LYS A 81 20.57 -19.88 -18.37
N ALA A 82 20.96 -19.08 -17.38
CA ALA A 82 20.04 -18.45 -16.42
C ALA A 82 19.22 -17.29 -17.02
N LEU A 83 19.53 -16.83 -18.24
CA LEU A 83 18.74 -15.80 -18.93
C LEU A 83 17.49 -16.43 -19.55
N THR A 84 16.36 -16.21 -18.89
CA THR A 84 15.03 -16.63 -19.37
C THR A 84 14.65 -15.94 -20.69
N LYS A 85 13.60 -16.44 -21.35
CA LYS A 85 13.05 -15.79 -22.54
C LYS A 85 12.53 -14.38 -22.24
N ASP A 86 11.94 -14.18 -21.07
CA ASP A 86 11.42 -12.88 -20.66
C ASP A 86 12.55 -11.88 -20.44
N ASN A 87 13.63 -12.27 -19.78
CA ASN A 87 14.80 -11.40 -19.60
C ASN A 87 15.37 -10.96 -20.96
N ARG A 88 15.43 -11.87 -21.94
CA ARG A 88 15.92 -11.55 -23.29
C ARG A 88 14.99 -10.57 -24.01
N ARG A 89 13.67 -10.77 -23.86
CA ARG A 89 12.65 -9.89 -24.44
C ARG A 89 12.67 -8.50 -23.79
N GLU A 90 12.85 -8.42 -22.48
CA GLU A 90 12.97 -7.16 -21.75
C GLU A 90 14.17 -6.35 -22.23
N ILE A 91 15.36 -6.97 -22.33
CA ILE A 91 16.55 -6.33 -22.89
C ILE A 91 16.30 -5.80 -24.31
N GLU A 92 15.69 -6.62 -25.17
CA GLU A 92 15.37 -6.20 -26.55
C GLU A 92 14.36 -5.05 -26.56
N ASN A 93 13.33 -5.09 -25.71
CA ASN A 93 12.32 -4.04 -25.63
C ASN A 93 12.86 -2.72 -25.07
N GLU A 94 13.65 -2.76 -23.99
CA GLU A 94 14.31 -1.57 -23.43
C GLU A 94 15.14 -0.88 -24.51
N LEU A 95 16.00 -1.64 -25.21
CA LEU A 95 16.83 -1.07 -26.28
C LEU A 95 16.00 -0.59 -27.48
N PHE A 96 14.95 -1.34 -27.85
CA PHE A 96 14.12 -0.99 -29.00
C PHE A 96 13.30 0.27 -28.75
N TYR A 97 12.55 0.32 -27.65
CA TYR A 97 11.63 1.43 -27.38
C TYR A 97 12.34 2.65 -26.78
N ASP A 98 13.38 2.47 -25.96
CA ASP A 98 14.01 3.60 -25.28
C ASP A 98 15.15 4.24 -26.09
N LYS A 99 15.69 3.52 -27.09
CA LYS A 99 16.79 4.02 -27.93
C LYS A 99 16.45 4.00 -29.41
N PHE A 100 16.23 2.82 -29.99
CA PHE A 100 16.09 2.70 -31.44
C PHE A 100 14.87 3.45 -31.97
N TYR A 101 13.72 3.36 -31.32
CA TYR A 101 12.49 4.04 -31.73
C TYR A 101 12.64 5.57 -31.88
N TYR A 102 13.56 6.17 -31.13
CA TYR A 102 13.83 7.61 -31.16
C TYR A 102 15.09 7.98 -31.95
N SER A 103 15.73 7.01 -32.61
CA SER A 103 16.95 7.24 -33.38
C SER A 103 16.65 7.53 -34.85
N ASP A 104 17.61 8.13 -35.56
CA ASP A 104 17.45 8.49 -36.98
C ASP A 104 17.33 7.26 -37.88
N GLU A 105 17.72 6.08 -37.38
CA GLU A 105 17.61 4.79 -38.06
C GLU A 105 16.21 4.17 -38.02
N TYR A 106 15.29 4.70 -37.21
CA TYR A 106 13.90 4.22 -37.17
C TYR A 106 13.04 4.89 -38.24
N ASP A 107 12.52 4.09 -39.18
CA ASP A 107 11.66 4.59 -40.26
C ASP A 107 10.18 4.38 -39.93
N HIS A 108 9.46 5.49 -39.72
CA HIS A 108 8.03 5.49 -39.43
C HIS A 108 7.17 5.01 -40.61
N ASN A 109 7.72 4.96 -41.82
CA ASN A 109 7.04 4.44 -43.01
C ASN A 109 7.22 2.93 -43.18
N LEU A 110 8.16 2.30 -42.45
CA LEU A 110 8.37 0.86 -42.47
C LEU A 110 7.47 0.14 -41.46
N PRO A 111 7.00 -1.09 -41.77
CA PRO A 111 6.33 -1.92 -40.79
C PRO A 111 7.24 -2.20 -39.58
N GLU A 112 6.66 -2.34 -38.39
CA GLU A 112 7.40 -2.59 -37.14
C GLU A 112 8.29 -3.85 -37.23
N ALA A 113 7.85 -4.88 -37.94
CA ALA A 113 8.64 -6.10 -38.16
C ALA A 113 9.96 -5.82 -38.88
N GLU A 114 9.96 -4.87 -39.82
CA GLU A 114 11.14 -4.46 -40.58
C GLU A 114 12.05 -3.56 -39.73
N ASN A 115 11.47 -2.63 -38.98
CA ASN A 115 12.21 -1.86 -37.97
C ASN A 115 12.87 -2.78 -36.93
N LYS A 116 12.20 -3.84 -36.47
CA LYS A 116 12.79 -4.84 -35.57
C LYS A 116 13.94 -5.62 -36.21
N ARG A 117 13.90 -5.87 -37.52
CA ARG A 117 14.99 -6.51 -38.26
C ARG A 117 16.23 -5.61 -38.28
N ILE A 118 16.04 -4.34 -38.66
CA ILE A 118 17.09 -3.31 -38.68
C ILE A 118 17.69 -3.11 -37.29
N PHE A 119 16.83 -2.98 -36.27
CA PHE A 119 17.25 -2.90 -34.87
C PHE A 119 18.18 -4.05 -34.48
N LYS A 120 17.81 -5.30 -34.78
CA LYS A 120 18.61 -6.47 -34.41
C LYS A 120 19.98 -6.50 -35.08
N GLU A 121 20.12 -5.86 -36.24
CA GLU A 121 21.38 -5.75 -36.95
C GLU A 121 22.24 -4.62 -36.38
N ILE A 122 21.68 -3.41 -36.25
CA ILE A 122 22.43 -2.21 -35.80
C ILE A 122 22.77 -2.29 -34.30
N TYR A 123 21.85 -2.76 -33.47
CA TYR A 123 22.01 -2.83 -32.01
C TYR A 123 22.55 -4.20 -31.55
N ALA A 124 23.09 -5.04 -32.44
CA ALA A 124 23.58 -6.37 -32.08
C ALA A 124 24.61 -6.34 -30.93
N ASP A 125 25.55 -5.40 -30.98
CA ASP A 125 26.59 -5.25 -29.95
C ASP A 125 26.01 -4.69 -28.64
N ASP A 126 25.07 -3.76 -28.69
CA ASP A 126 24.39 -3.23 -27.50
C ASP A 126 23.54 -4.29 -26.82
N ILE A 127 22.83 -5.11 -27.60
CA ILE A 127 22.06 -6.27 -27.11
C ILE A 127 23.01 -7.25 -26.43
N LYS A 128 24.18 -7.53 -27.04
CA LYS A 128 25.19 -8.42 -26.46
C LYS A 128 25.73 -7.85 -25.15
N ARG A 129 26.13 -6.58 -25.12
CA ARG A 129 26.62 -5.90 -23.91
C ARG A 129 25.57 -5.91 -22.80
N LYS A 130 24.30 -5.62 -23.11
CA LYS A 130 23.21 -5.66 -22.12
C LYS A 130 22.95 -7.05 -21.57
N LYS A 131 23.08 -8.09 -22.40
CA LYS A 131 23.02 -9.49 -21.94
C LYS A 131 24.16 -9.80 -20.98
N GLU A 132 25.39 -9.38 -21.29
CA GLU A 132 26.55 -9.53 -20.39
C GLU A 132 26.36 -8.77 -19.07
N GLU A 133 25.87 -7.53 -19.11
CA GLU A 133 25.51 -6.75 -17.91
C GLU A 133 24.46 -7.49 -17.04
N ARG A 134 23.43 -8.06 -17.65
CA ARG A 134 22.41 -8.85 -16.94
C ARG A 134 22.97 -10.14 -16.36
N ILE A 135 23.87 -10.83 -17.05
CA ILE A 135 24.56 -12.02 -16.51
C ILE A 135 25.36 -11.63 -15.26
N GLN A 136 26.13 -10.54 -15.29
CA GLN A 136 26.88 -10.09 -14.12
C GLN A 136 25.97 -9.69 -12.95
N MET A 137 24.81 -9.08 -13.24
CA MET A 137 23.81 -8.77 -12.23
C MET A 137 23.25 -10.05 -11.58
N GLN A 138 22.93 -11.08 -12.38
CA GLN A 138 22.49 -12.37 -11.87
C GLN A 138 23.57 -13.05 -11.00
N VAL A 139 24.85 -12.95 -11.36
CA VAL A 139 25.96 -13.44 -10.52
C VAL A 139 25.99 -12.71 -9.18
N LYS A 140 25.86 -11.38 -9.18
CA LYS A 140 25.79 -10.60 -7.94
C LYS A 140 24.59 -11.03 -7.08
N GLU A 141 23.41 -11.17 -7.67
CA GLU A 141 22.21 -11.62 -6.97
C GLU A 141 22.37 -13.03 -6.41
N PHE A 142 23.01 -13.95 -7.15
CA PHE A 142 23.32 -15.30 -6.69
C PHE A 142 24.13 -15.27 -5.39
N TYR A 143 25.21 -14.48 -5.33
CA TYR A 143 26.00 -14.34 -4.10
C TYR A 143 25.22 -13.71 -2.96
N GLN A 144 24.39 -12.70 -3.24
CA GLN A 144 23.52 -12.10 -2.22
C GLN A 144 22.52 -13.11 -1.64
N LEU A 145 21.94 -13.97 -2.48
CA LEU A 145 21.03 -15.02 -2.02
C LEU A 145 21.76 -16.05 -1.16
N VAL A 146 22.95 -16.50 -1.58
CA VAL A 146 23.78 -17.43 -0.80
C VAL A 146 24.16 -16.84 0.55
N ASP A 147 24.54 -15.56 0.60
CA ASP A 147 24.88 -14.89 1.86
C ASP A 147 23.65 -14.68 2.76
N THR A 148 22.50 -14.32 2.18
CA THR A 148 21.23 -14.21 2.94
C THR A 148 20.84 -15.56 3.55
N LEU A 149 21.11 -16.68 2.87
CA LEU A 149 20.80 -17.99 3.44
C LEU A 149 21.63 -18.33 4.69
N LYS A 150 22.84 -17.77 4.80
CA LYS A 150 23.70 -17.95 5.98
C LYS A 150 23.19 -17.20 7.21
N THR A 151 22.30 -16.22 7.04
CA THR A 151 21.77 -15.43 8.16
C THR A 151 20.55 -16.08 8.83
N TYR A 152 19.98 -17.15 8.25
CA TYR A 152 18.87 -17.88 8.88
C TYR A 152 19.41 -18.78 10.01
N GLU A 153 19.40 -18.25 11.23
CA GLU A 153 19.68 -19.03 12.44
C GLU A 153 18.44 -19.85 12.85
N GLY A 154 18.65 -21.09 13.31
CA GLY A 154 17.56 -21.95 13.80
C GLY A 154 16.68 -22.59 12.71
N ILE A 155 17.09 -22.48 11.45
CA ILE A 155 16.44 -23.17 10.32
C ILE A 155 17.46 -24.10 9.67
N VAL A 156 17.03 -25.32 9.33
CA VAL A 156 17.86 -26.32 8.66
C VAL A 156 17.28 -26.58 7.27
N TYR A 157 18.12 -26.55 6.23
CA TYR A 157 17.67 -26.76 4.86
C TYR A 157 18.63 -27.61 4.03
N TYR A 158 18.06 -28.28 3.04
CA TYR A 158 18.74 -28.98 1.96
C TYR A 158 17.97 -28.74 0.67
N ALA A 159 18.63 -28.21 -0.35
CA ALA A 159 18.03 -27.98 -1.66
C ALA A 159 19.00 -28.39 -2.75
N SER A 160 18.50 -29.04 -3.81
CA SER A 160 19.34 -29.53 -4.90
C SER A 160 18.58 -29.59 -6.21
N ASP A 161 19.26 -29.35 -7.33
CA ASP A 161 18.73 -29.55 -8.68
C ASP A 161 19.16 -30.89 -9.30
N GLY A 162 19.74 -31.79 -8.49
CA GLY A 162 20.31 -33.07 -8.89
C GLY A 162 21.80 -33.02 -9.24
N GLU A 163 22.36 -31.84 -9.53
CA GLU A 163 23.81 -31.65 -9.80
C GLU A 163 24.47 -30.77 -8.74
N HIS A 164 23.79 -29.70 -8.33
CA HIS A 164 24.26 -28.71 -7.37
C HIS A 164 23.46 -28.85 -6.07
N VAL A 165 24.11 -28.54 -4.94
CA VAL A 165 23.52 -28.65 -3.61
C VAL A 165 23.72 -27.34 -2.85
N PHE A 166 22.64 -26.88 -2.22
CA PHE A 166 22.60 -25.77 -1.28
C PHE A 166 22.08 -26.29 0.05
N SER A 167 22.93 -26.34 1.07
CA SER A 167 22.56 -26.79 2.41
C SER A 167 23.36 -26.06 3.47
N ASN A 168 22.79 -25.95 4.68
CA ASN A 168 23.46 -25.46 5.88
C ASN A 168 23.70 -26.55 6.93
N SER A 169 23.49 -27.83 6.59
CA SER A 169 23.70 -28.97 7.50
C SER A 169 24.18 -30.21 6.74
N GLU A 170 24.52 -31.25 7.50
CA GLU A 170 24.85 -32.58 6.94
C GLU A 170 23.59 -33.39 6.56
N LEU A 171 22.38 -32.88 6.83
CA LEU A 171 21.13 -33.60 6.56
C LEU A 171 20.78 -33.54 5.06
N ASN A 172 20.46 -34.69 4.48
CA ASN A 172 20.13 -34.80 3.05
C ASN A 172 19.00 -35.79 2.75
N LYS A 173 18.43 -36.46 3.76
CA LYS A 173 17.33 -37.41 3.60
C LYS A 173 16.03 -36.86 4.19
N LYS A 174 14.91 -37.07 3.50
CA LYS A 174 13.57 -36.60 3.90
C LYS A 174 13.25 -36.97 5.35
N GLU A 175 13.52 -38.20 5.74
CA GLU A 175 13.19 -38.75 7.06
C GLU A 175 13.90 -38.01 8.21
N GLN A 176 15.06 -37.39 7.94
CA GLN A 176 15.78 -36.58 8.93
C GLN A 176 15.04 -35.27 9.21
N PHE A 177 14.45 -34.65 8.18
CA PHE A 177 13.68 -33.41 8.32
C PHE A 177 12.30 -33.67 8.94
N GLU A 178 11.71 -34.85 8.72
CA GLU A 178 10.44 -35.25 9.35
C GLU A 178 10.53 -35.43 10.87
N SER A 179 11.74 -35.47 11.43
CA SER A 179 11.95 -35.56 12.88
C SER A 179 11.71 -34.23 13.62
N TYR A 180 11.58 -33.11 12.90
CA TYR A 180 11.33 -31.79 13.46
C TYR A 180 9.84 -31.49 13.59
N ASP A 181 9.47 -30.65 14.55
CA ASP A 181 8.08 -30.28 14.83
C ASP A 181 7.43 -29.40 13.75
N ALA A 182 8.23 -28.77 12.89
CA ALA A 182 7.75 -28.09 11.70
C ALA A 182 8.73 -28.26 10.54
N TYR A 183 8.20 -28.62 9.37
CA TYR A 183 9.01 -28.89 8.19
C TYR A 183 8.21 -28.74 6.89
N ALA A 184 8.94 -28.54 5.79
CA ALA A 184 8.42 -28.54 4.43
C ALA A 184 9.34 -29.37 3.54
N LEU A 185 8.75 -30.33 2.84
CA LEU A 185 9.42 -31.21 1.89
C LEU A 185 8.81 -31.04 0.51
N PHE A 186 9.68 -30.89 -0.47
CA PHE A 186 9.36 -30.86 -1.88
C PHE A 186 10.28 -31.83 -2.62
N GLY A 187 9.69 -32.68 -3.46
CA GLY A 187 10.41 -33.62 -4.31
C GLY A 187 9.61 -34.89 -4.57
N ASP A 188 9.94 -35.61 -5.64
CA ASP A 188 9.23 -36.81 -6.10
C ASP A 188 7.74 -36.57 -6.41
N TYR A 189 7.44 -35.46 -7.10
CA TYR A 189 6.06 -35.05 -7.42
C TYR A 189 5.15 -34.82 -6.21
N GLN A 190 5.72 -34.72 -5.01
CA GLN A 190 4.97 -34.51 -3.78
C GLN A 190 5.48 -33.30 -3.03
N GLN A 191 4.53 -32.60 -2.42
CA GLN A 191 4.77 -31.58 -1.43
C GLN A 191 4.16 -32.05 -0.11
N LYS A 192 4.94 -31.97 0.97
CA LYS A 192 4.50 -32.31 2.32
C LYS A 192 4.92 -31.19 3.26
N VAL A 193 3.96 -30.57 3.93
CA VAL A 193 4.20 -29.51 4.89
C VAL A 193 3.57 -29.91 6.22
N TYR A 194 4.31 -29.72 7.31
CA TYR A 194 3.88 -30.00 8.67
C TYR A 194 4.25 -28.81 9.57
N PRO A 195 3.38 -28.42 10.52
CA PRO A 195 2.07 -29.03 10.84
C PRO A 195 1.00 -28.75 9.77
N ASN A 196 -0.03 -29.61 9.71
CA ASN A 196 -1.14 -29.48 8.73
C ASN A 196 -1.85 -28.11 8.79
N ARG A 197 -1.82 -27.46 9.95
CA ARG A 197 -2.38 -26.11 10.14
C ARG A 197 -1.76 -25.06 9.21
N VAL A 198 -0.49 -25.25 8.81
CA VAL A 198 0.15 -24.41 7.78
C VAL A 198 -0.60 -24.50 6.45
N VAL A 199 -1.07 -25.70 6.08
CA VAL A 199 -1.80 -25.96 4.83
C VAL A 199 -3.23 -25.42 4.89
N GLU A 200 -3.83 -25.44 6.09
CA GLU A 200 -5.16 -24.89 6.36
C GLU A 200 -5.17 -23.35 6.43
N SER A 201 -4.00 -22.73 6.58
CA SER A 201 -3.86 -21.27 6.64
C SER A 201 -4.28 -20.61 5.33
N HIS A 202 -4.92 -19.44 5.46
CA HIS A 202 -5.23 -18.56 4.33
C HIS A 202 -3.97 -18.05 3.61
N TYR A 203 -2.81 -18.14 4.26
CA TYR A 203 -1.52 -17.72 3.73
C TYR A 203 -0.73 -18.84 3.04
N TYR A 204 -1.21 -20.09 3.05
CA TYR A 204 -0.48 -21.23 2.48
C TYR A 204 -0.03 -20.97 1.03
N GLY A 205 -0.97 -20.54 0.17
CA GLY A 205 -0.66 -20.25 -1.23
C GLY A 205 0.39 -19.16 -1.40
N PHE A 206 0.43 -18.17 -0.51
CA PHE A 206 1.45 -17.12 -0.54
C PHE A 206 2.85 -17.65 -0.21
N SER A 207 2.96 -18.63 0.67
CA SER A 207 4.26 -19.24 1.01
C SER A 207 4.72 -20.28 0.01
N THR A 208 3.80 -20.94 -0.73
CA THR A 208 4.14 -22.13 -1.53
C THR A 208 4.06 -21.94 -3.04
N TYR A 209 3.55 -20.81 -3.56
CA TYR A 209 3.35 -20.61 -5.01
C TYR A 209 4.61 -20.79 -5.86
N LYS A 210 5.80 -20.59 -5.27
CA LYS A 210 7.07 -20.77 -5.97
C LYS A 210 7.50 -22.23 -6.15
N PHE A 211 6.93 -23.17 -5.38
CA PHE A 211 7.25 -24.59 -5.58
C PHE A 211 6.83 -25.08 -6.96
N ASP A 212 5.79 -24.50 -7.56
CA ASP A 212 5.34 -24.82 -8.92
C ASP A 212 6.37 -24.43 -9.99
N GLU A 213 7.35 -23.58 -9.67
CA GLU A 213 8.43 -23.19 -10.58
C GLU A 213 9.57 -24.24 -10.61
N LEU A 214 9.61 -25.15 -9.64
CA LEU A 214 10.64 -26.18 -9.55
C LEU A 214 10.32 -27.38 -10.45
N ASN A 215 11.36 -28.03 -10.97
CA ASN A 215 11.19 -29.26 -11.73
C ASN A 215 10.94 -30.44 -10.77
N PRO A 216 9.75 -31.06 -10.77
CA PRO A 216 9.39 -32.10 -9.80
C PRO A 216 10.19 -33.40 -9.95
N ARG A 217 10.96 -33.57 -11.04
CA ARG A 217 11.80 -34.75 -11.28
C ARG A 217 13.23 -34.62 -10.73
N THR A 218 13.77 -33.41 -10.75
CA THR A 218 15.20 -33.17 -10.48
C THR A 218 15.41 -32.33 -9.23
N ASP A 219 14.48 -31.42 -8.97
CA ASP A 219 14.64 -30.41 -7.95
C ASP A 219 14.01 -30.92 -6.64
N VAL A 220 14.78 -30.85 -5.56
CA VAL A 220 14.36 -31.24 -4.22
C VAL A 220 14.65 -30.12 -3.23
N MET A 221 13.76 -29.96 -2.25
CA MET A 221 13.92 -28.96 -1.20
C MET A 221 13.32 -29.48 0.10
N TYR A 222 14.15 -29.59 1.14
CA TYR A 222 13.78 -30.01 2.48
C TYR A 222 14.16 -28.91 3.45
N ILE A 223 13.21 -28.48 4.25
CA ILE A 223 13.37 -27.40 5.22
C ILE A 223 12.74 -27.84 6.53
N ALA A 224 13.42 -27.59 7.63
CA ALA A 224 12.93 -27.86 8.97
C ALA A 224 13.31 -26.71 9.91
N PHE A 225 12.49 -26.49 10.92
CA PHE A 225 12.67 -25.44 11.91
C PHE A 225 13.07 -26.07 13.25
N THR A 226 14.12 -25.56 13.90
CA THR A 226 14.55 -26.10 15.20
C THR A 226 13.56 -25.72 16.30
N ASP A 227 13.45 -26.56 17.32
CA ASP A 227 12.55 -26.30 18.46
C ASP A 227 12.87 -24.98 19.15
N SER A 228 14.15 -24.64 19.28
CA SER A 228 14.59 -23.36 19.88
C SER A 228 14.10 -22.17 19.07
N PHE A 229 14.14 -22.27 17.74
CA PHE A 229 13.66 -21.23 16.84
C PHE A 229 12.14 -21.08 16.95
N LEU A 230 11.41 -22.19 16.88
CA LEU A 230 9.95 -22.21 16.98
C LEU A 230 9.49 -21.65 18.33
N GLN A 231 10.09 -22.06 19.44
CA GLN A 231 9.73 -21.57 20.77
C GLN A 231 9.93 -20.05 20.90
N GLN A 232 11.07 -19.54 20.42
CA GLN A 232 11.33 -18.11 20.41
C GLN A 232 10.27 -17.37 19.57
N LYS A 233 10.01 -17.85 18.35
CA LYS A 233 9.10 -17.20 17.41
C LYS A 233 7.65 -17.25 17.84
N ILE A 234 7.21 -18.36 18.44
CA ILE A 234 5.88 -18.48 19.03
C ILE A 234 5.73 -17.47 20.17
N GLN A 235 6.73 -17.32 21.04
CA GLN A 235 6.68 -16.35 22.14
C GLN A 235 6.66 -14.89 21.67
N GLU A 236 7.47 -14.57 20.65
CA GLU A 236 7.46 -13.26 19.98
C GLU A 236 6.06 -12.98 19.39
N TRP A 237 5.52 -13.93 18.62
CA TRP A 237 4.20 -13.84 18.01
C TRP A 237 3.07 -13.70 19.03
N GLU A 238 3.07 -14.46 20.13
CA GLU A 238 2.05 -14.35 21.18
C GLU A 238 2.07 -12.95 21.84
N THR A 239 3.26 -12.42 22.07
CA THR A 239 3.45 -11.07 22.63
C THR A 239 2.90 -10.02 21.67
N ASP A 240 3.19 -10.15 20.38
CA ASP A 240 2.74 -9.21 19.36
C ASP A 240 1.25 -9.33 19.06
N LYS A 241 0.69 -10.54 19.05
CA LYS A 241 -0.75 -10.78 18.98
C LYS A 241 -1.48 -10.12 20.16
N ALA A 242 -0.95 -10.21 21.37
CA ALA A 242 -1.53 -9.56 22.54
C ALA A 242 -1.50 -8.02 22.41
N LYS A 243 -0.41 -7.45 21.86
CA LYS A 243 -0.34 -6.02 21.54
C LYS A 243 -1.37 -5.66 20.47
N ALA A 244 -1.47 -6.43 19.39
CA ALA A 244 -2.44 -6.23 18.30
C ALA A 244 -3.88 -6.19 18.83
N GLN A 245 -4.23 -7.15 19.69
CA GLN A 245 -5.55 -7.22 20.32
C GLN A 245 -5.82 -6.00 21.20
N LYS A 246 -4.82 -5.56 21.98
CA LYS A 246 -4.93 -4.34 22.79
C LYS A 246 -5.16 -3.11 21.92
N PHE A 247 -4.37 -2.93 20.87
CA PHE A 247 -4.53 -1.82 19.92
C PHE A 247 -5.90 -1.82 19.25
N LEU A 248 -6.40 -3.00 18.84
CA LEU A 248 -7.73 -3.15 18.27
C LEU A 248 -8.81 -2.69 19.25
N ASN A 249 -8.74 -3.15 20.49
CA ASN A 249 -9.70 -2.80 21.54
C ASN A 249 -9.67 -1.30 21.86
N GLU A 250 -8.47 -0.72 21.99
CA GLU A 250 -8.29 0.73 22.22
C GLU A 250 -8.84 1.54 21.05
N SER A 251 -8.59 1.11 19.81
CA SER A 251 -9.10 1.77 18.60
C SER A 251 -10.62 1.74 18.53
N ILE A 252 -11.25 0.61 18.90
CA ILE A 252 -12.71 0.50 18.99
C ILE A 252 -13.26 1.46 20.05
N ALA A 253 -12.64 1.52 21.23
CA ALA A 253 -13.06 2.42 22.31
C ALA A 253 -12.98 3.89 21.88
N PHE A 254 -11.88 4.30 21.24
CA PHE A 254 -11.73 5.65 20.70
C PHE A 254 -12.73 5.92 19.56
N LEU A 255 -12.99 4.96 18.69
CA LEU A 255 -13.97 5.10 17.61
C LEU A 255 -15.39 5.33 18.18
N ILE A 256 -15.80 4.55 19.18
CA ILE A 256 -17.09 4.75 19.86
C ILE A 256 -17.15 6.13 20.52
N GLY A 257 -16.09 6.51 21.26
CA GLY A 257 -16.00 7.83 21.89
C GLY A 257 -16.10 8.97 20.88
N PHE A 258 -15.42 8.83 19.74
CA PHE A 258 -15.50 9.79 18.64
C PHE A 258 -16.92 9.87 18.06
N ILE A 259 -17.54 8.74 17.72
CA ILE A 259 -18.89 8.70 17.14
C ILE A 259 -19.90 9.38 18.07
N VAL A 260 -19.90 9.05 19.36
CA VAL A 260 -20.81 9.66 20.34
C VAL A 260 -20.58 11.17 20.43
N SER A 261 -19.32 11.60 20.51
CA SER A 261 -18.94 13.01 20.59
C SER A 261 -19.33 13.77 19.31
N PHE A 262 -19.10 13.16 18.16
CA PHE A 262 -19.42 13.72 16.85
C PHE A 262 -20.92 13.85 16.63
N ILE A 263 -21.72 12.85 17.01
CA ILE A 263 -23.19 12.94 16.98
C ILE A 263 -23.70 14.07 17.87
N TYR A 264 -23.19 14.19 19.09
CA TYR A 264 -23.54 15.30 19.97
C TYR A 264 -23.20 16.65 19.34
N LEU A 265 -21.99 16.81 18.80
CA LEU A 265 -21.57 18.04 18.12
C LEU A 265 -22.44 18.32 16.90
N MET A 266 -22.75 17.30 16.08
CA MET A 266 -23.67 17.42 14.95
C MET A 266 -25.03 17.93 15.38
N ILE A 267 -25.59 17.51 16.50
CA ILE A 267 -26.90 18.00 16.98
C ILE A 267 -26.81 19.46 17.43
N VAL A 268 -25.77 19.79 18.19
CA VAL A 268 -25.67 21.03 18.96
C VAL A 268 -24.96 22.18 18.22
N ILE A 269 -24.22 21.87 17.15
CA ILE A 269 -23.51 22.86 16.34
C ILE A 269 -24.49 23.82 15.64
N GLY A 270 -24.16 25.11 15.67
CA GLY A 270 -24.99 26.19 15.11
C GLY A 270 -26.14 26.66 15.99
N ARG A 271 -26.45 26.00 17.12
CA ARG A 271 -27.56 26.41 18.02
C ARG A 271 -27.05 27.05 19.30
N THR A 272 -27.73 28.05 19.86
CA THR A 272 -27.33 28.60 21.18
C THR A 272 -27.78 27.71 22.34
N SER A 273 -28.92 27.01 22.18
CA SER A 273 -29.50 26.03 23.11
C SER A 273 -30.18 24.90 22.32
N PHE A 274 -30.45 23.74 22.94
CA PHE A 274 -31.11 22.60 22.29
C PHE A 274 -32.47 22.97 21.65
N ASN A 275 -33.19 23.92 22.26
CA ASN A 275 -34.50 24.41 21.82
C ASN A 275 -34.43 25.57 20.81
N ASP A 276 -33.23 26.02 20.44
CA ASP A 276 -33.05 27.12 19.49
C ASP A 276 -33.30 26.63 18.06
N LYS A 277 -34.25 27.28 17.36
CA LYS A 277 -34.58 26.99 15.96
C LYS A 277 -33.61 27.66 14.98
N ASN A 278 -32.90 28.71 15.40
CA ASN A 278 -32.07 29.51 14.52
C ASN A 278 -30.61 29.02 14.50
N ILE A 279 -30.05 28.90 13.30
CA ILE A 279 -28.68 28.45 13.09
C ILE A 279 -27.77 29.67 12.98
N HIS A 280 -26.83 29.77 13.90
CA HIS A 280 -25.82 30.82 13.95
C HIS A 280 -24.56 30.34 13.23
N VAL A 281 -24.10 31.18 12.29
CA VAL A 281 -22.99 30.92 11.38
C VAL A 281 -21.80 31.79 11.83
N HIS A 282 -20.60 31.20 11.95
CA HIS A 282 -19.37 31.85 12.40
C HIS A 282 -18.42 32.17 11.24
N VAL A 283 -17.28 32.81 11.53
CA VAL A 283 -16.32 33.28 10.50
C VAL A 283 -15.76 32.14 9.65
N ILE A 284 -15.47 30.98 10.24
CA ILE A 284 -14.99 29.77 9.53
C ILE A 284 -16.05 29.24 8.55
N ASP A 285 -17.32 29.54 8.79
CA ASP A 285 -18.44 29.14 7.92
C ASP A 285 -18.68 30.12 6.76
N LYS A 286 -17.85 31.15 6.63
CA LYS A 286 -17.84 32.00 5.42
C LYS A 286 -17.03 31.39 4.28
N LEU A 287 -16.26 30.35 4.56
CA LEU A 287 -15.53 29.63 3.53
C LEU A 287 -16.51 28.90 2.60
N TYR A 288 -16.28 28.97 1.29
CA TYR A 288 -17.10 28.22 0.33
C TYR A 288 -16.96 26.71 0.55
N ASN A 289 -18.06 25.97 0.39
CA ASN A 289 -18.11 24.55 0.77
C ASN A 289 -17.19 23.65 -0.08
N ASP A 290 -17.03 23.97 -1.36
CA ASP A 290 -16.10 23.30 -2.27
C ASP A 290 -14.64 23.54 -1.86
N LEU A 291 -14.28 24.78 -1.51
CA LEU A 291 -12.95 25.10 -0.99
C LEU A 291 -12.69 24.47 0.38
N ASN A 292 -13.72 24.41 1.25
CA ASN A 292 -13.66 23.72 2.53
C ASN A 292 -13.32 22.23 2.33
N ILE A 293 -14.07 21.54 1.47
CA ILE A 293 -13.82 20.12 1.13
C ILE A 293 -12.42 19.94 0.54
N LEU A 294 -11.99 20.82 -0.35
CA LEU A 294 -10.64 20.79 -0.93
C LEU A 294 -9.56 20.89 0.16
N ILE A 295 -9.69 21.82 1.10
CA ILE A 295 -8.73 21.99 2.19
C ILE A 295 -8.72 20.76 3.10
N VAL A 296 -9.88 20.19 3.45
CA VAL A 296 -9.93 18.93 4.21
C VAL A 296 -9.22 17.81 3.46
N GLY A 297 -9.47 17.66 2.15
CA GLY A 297 -8.79 16.69 1.31
C GLY A 297 -7.26 16.88 1.32
N CYS A 298 -6.79 18.10 1.09
CA CYS A 298 -5.35 18.42 1.12
C CYS A 298 -4.72 18.15 2.49
N LEU A 299 -5.40 18.50 3.59
CA LEU A 299 -4.93 18.24 4.95
C LEU A 299 -4.83 16.74 5.24
N MET A 300 -5.81 15.95 4.82
CA MET A 300 -5.80 14.50 5.00
C MET A 300 -4.71 13.83 4.14
N THR A 301 -4.54 14.25 2.89
CA THR A 301 -3.46 13.75 2.02
C THR A 301 -2.09 14.10 2.60
N MET A 302 -1.89 15.35 3.03
CA MET A 302 -0.64 15.78 3.67
C MET A 302 -0.37 14.98 4.93
N TRP A 303 -1.38 14.73 5.76
CA TRP A 303 -1.25 13.91 6.97
C TRP A 303 -0.85 12.46 6.64
N PHE A 304 -1.47 11.85 5.62
CA PHE A 304 -1.14 10.50 5.18
C PHE A 304 0.28 10.39 4.64
N VAL A 305 0.71 11.33 3.79
CA VAL A 305 2.09 11.40 3.29
C VAL A 305 3.09 11.57 4.44
N MET A 306 2.80 12.41 5.43
CA MET A 306 3.68 12.60 6.59
C MET A 306 3.88 11.34 7.43
N ILE A 307 2.86 10.48 7.55
CA ILE A 307 2.96 9.19 8.24
C ILE A 307 3.93 8.27 7.49
N ILE A 308 3.86 8.25 6.16
CA ILE A 308 4.70 7.38 5.32
C ILE A 308 6.14 7.89 5.22
N GLU A 309 6.32 9.19 5.01
CA GLU A 309 7.59 9.73 4.51
C GLU A 309 8.46 10.46 5.55
N VAL A 310 7.90 11.18 6.55
CA VAL A 310 8.67 12.34 7.09
C VAL A 310 8.97 12.43 8.59
N VAL A 311 8.17 12.04 9.60
CA VAL A 311 8.64 12.30 11.00
C VAL A 311 8.18 11.34 12.09
N ARG A 312 9.03 10.35 12.36
CA ARG A 312 8.90 9.36 13.45
C ARG A 312 8.72 9.99 14.84
N ASP A 313 9.30 11.17 15.10
CA ASP A 313 9.32 11.75 16.46
C ASP A 313 8.41 13.01 16.63
N ILE A 314 7.94 13.63 15.54
CA ILE A 314 7.15 14.90 15.56
C ILE A 314 5.71 14.71 15.05
N TYR A 315 5.33 13.51 14.59
CA TYR A 315 4.01 13.27 13.99
C TYR A 315 2.84 13.66 14.91
N LEU A 316 2.94 13.44 16.22
CA LEU A 316 1.89 13.83 17.17
C LEU A 316 1.70 15.35 17.24
N LEU A 317 2.79 16.12 17.12
CA LEU A 317 2.76 17.58 17.16
C LEU A 317 1.96 18.16 15.98
N LEU A 318 2.02 17.52 14.82
CA LEU A 318 1.32 17.95 13.60
C LEU A 318 -0.05 17.30 13.43
N THR A 319 -0.25 16.08 13.95
CA THR A 319 -1.53 15.36 13.86
C THR A 319 -2.65 16.11 14.57
N VAL A 320 -2.43 16.55 15.80
CA VAL A 320 -3.45 17.26 16.60
C VAL A 320 -3.97 18.54 15.92
N PRO A 321 -3.12 19.51 15.50
CA PRO A 321 -3.62 20.73 14.87
C PRO A 321 -4.32 20.46 13.53
N ILE A 322 -3.84 19.49 12.74
CA ILE A 322 -4.50 19.09 11.49
C ILE A 322 -5.90 18.55 11.76
N LEU A 323 -6.05 17.64 12.72
CA LEU A 323 -7.35 17.07 13.10
C LEU A 323 -8.30 18.13 13.66
N ILE A 324 -7.79 19.12 14.42
CA ILE A 324 -8.60 20.25 14.91
C ILE A 324 -9.15 21.06 13.74
N ILE A 325 -8.30 21.45 12.79
CA ILE A 325 -8.71 22.25 11.62
C ILE A 325 -9.71 21.47 10.77
N ALA A 326 -9.40 20.20 10.47
CA ALA A 326 -10.27 19.33 9.69
C ALA A 326 -11.65 19.16 10.35
N LEU A 327 -11.70 18.89 11.66
CA LEU A 327 -12.98 18.73 12.37
C LEU A 327 -13.78 20.04 12.41
N LEU A 328 -13.13 21.20 12.59
CA LEU A 328 -13.81 22.50 12.52
C LEU A 328 -14.43 22.76 11.14
N LEU A 329 -13.70 22.41 10.08
CA LEU A 329 -14.15 22.52 8.69
C LEU A 329 -15.32 21.57 8.39
N ILE A 330 -15.29 20.34 8.89
CA ILE A 330 -16.41 19.38 8.80
C ILE A 330 -17.64 19.90 9.56
N LEU A 331 -17.46 20.44 10.77
CA LEU A 331 -18.55 21.04 11.55
C LEU A 331 -19.14 22.30 10.88
N SER A 332 -18.33 23.02 10.11
CA SER A 332 -18.79 24.12 9.24
C SER A 332 -19.73 23.62 8.14
N LEU A 333 -19.35 22.54 7.45
CA LEU A 333 -20.21 21.90 6.44
C LEU A 333 -21.55 21.45 7.03
N ILE A 334 -21.54 20.84 8.23
CA ILE A 334 -22.77 20.43 8.93
C ILE A 334 -23.71 21.61 9.19
N LYS A 335 -23.18 22.80 9.51
CA LYS A 335 -24.00 24.02 9.65
C LYS A 335 -24.65 24.42 8.33
N HIS A 336 -23.93 24.36 7.21
CA HIS A 336 -24.51 24.63 5.89
C HIS A 336 -25.53 23.58 5.44
N ILE A 337 -25.37 22.31 5.82
CA ILE A 337 -26.36 21.26 5.60
C ILE A 337 -27.65 21.63 6.35
N LYS A 338 -27.54 21.92 7.64
CA LYS A 338 -28.70 22.28 8.47
C LYS A 338 -29.38 23.56 7.98
N ASN A 339 -28.60 24.53 7.50
CA ASN A 339 -29.11 25.79 6.95
C ASN A 339 -29.61 25.66 5.49
N ARG A 340 -29.52 24.47 4.89
CA ARG A 340 -29.89 24.19 3.48
C ARG A 340 -29.15 25.08 2.47
N THR A 341 -27.93 25.50 2.81
CA THR A 341 -27.08 26.35 1.95
C THR A 341 -25.90 25.59 1.34
N ILE A 342 -25.90 24.25 1.37
CA ILE A 342 -24.71 23.48 0.97
C ILE A 342 -24.28 23.73 -0.48
N LEU A 343 -25.23 23.73 -1.42
CA LEU A 343 -24.94 24.00 -2.84
C LEU A 343 -24.82 25.50 -3.13
N SER A 344 -25.68 26.31 -2.53
CA SER A 344 -25.71 27.76 -2.77
C SER A 344 -24.49 28.50 -2.24
N HIS A 345 -23.78 27.90 -1.27
CA HIS A 345 -22.54 28.42 -0.68
C HIS A 345 -21.28 27.73 -1.24
N THR A 346 -21.33 27.21 -2.47
CA THR A 346 -20.14 26.78 -3.22
C THR A 346 -19.62 27.93 -4.08
N LEU A 347 -18.30 28.03 -4.22
CA LEU A 347 -17.66 29.03 -5.10
C LEU A 347 -18.06 28.77 -6.55
N ILE A 348 -18.05 27.50 -6.97
CA ILE A 348 -18.47 27.07 -8.31
C ILE A 348 -19.90 27.54 -8.61
N TYR A 349 -20.86 27.31 -7.73
CA TYR A 349 -22.25 27.76 -7.95
C TYR A 349 -22.33 29.28 -8.07
N GLN A 350 -21.58 30.03 -7.27
CA GLN A 350 -21.61 31.50 -7.35
C GLN A 350 -20.97 32.04 -8.62
N ILE A 351 -19.88 31.44 -9.09
CA ILE A 351 -19.26 31.79 -10.37
C ILE A 351 -20.21 31.48 -11.52
N LEU A 352 -20.78 30.27 -11.56
CA LEU A 352 -21.74 29.86 -12.59
C LEU A 352 -22.99 30.74 -12.58
N LYS A 353 -23.53 31.07 -11.40
CA LYS A 353 -24.68 31.96 -11.27
C LYS A 353 -24.37 33.36 -11.77
N LYS A 354 -23.19 33.92 -11.46
CA LYS A 354 -22.77 35.24 -11.97
C LYS A 354 -22.57 35.22 -13.48
N ALA A 355 -21.92 34.18 -14.02
CA ALA A 355 -21.74 34.01 -15.45
C ALA A 355 -23.10 33.90 -16.17
N PHE A 356 -24.01 33.09 -15.64
CA PHE A 356 -25.36 32.96 -16.17
C PHE A 356 -26.14 34.29 -16.13
N LEU A 357 -26.08 35.04 -15.03
CA LEU A 357 -26.73 36.35 -14.93
C LEU A 357 -26.11 37.38 -15.88
N ALA A 358 -24.80 37.35 -16.09
CA ALA A 358 -24.13 38.22 -17.06
C ALA A 358 -24.57 37.89 -18.49
N ILE A 359 -24.59 36.60 -18.86
CA ILE A 359 -25.10 36.14 -20.16
C ILE A 359 -26.57 36.56 -20.33
N LYS A 360 -27.40 36.30 -19.32
CA LYS A 360 -28.82 36.69 -19.32
C LYS A 360 -29.00 38.19 -19.52
N HIS A 361 -28.25 39.02 -18.80
CA HIS A 361 -28.31 40.48 -18.96
C HIS A 361 -27.94 40.91 -20.39
N VAL A 362 -26.93 40.28 -21.00
CA VAL A 362 -26.58 40.55 -22.40
C VAL A 362 -27.70 40.12 -23.36
N PHE A 363 -28.38 39.00 -23.09
CA PHE A 363 -29.54 38.59 -23.88
C PHE A 363 -30.78 39.49 -23.67
N ASP A 364 -31.00 40.00 -22.46
CA ASP A 364 -32.15 40.83 -22.13
C ASP A 364 -31.97 42.28 -22.62
N SER A 365 -30.77 42.86 -22.48
CA SER A 365 -30.53 44.30 -22.74
C SER A 365 -29.39 44.61 -23.72
N GLY A 366 -28.67 43.61 -24.22
CA GLY A 366 -27.55 43.80 -25.15
C GLY A 366 -27.98 44.12 -26.58
N SER A 367 -27.06 44.65 -27.39
CA SER A 367 -27.29 44.88 -28.82
C SER A 367 -27.35 43.56 -29.58
N LEU A 368 -28.04 43.57 -30.74
CA LEU A 368 -28.22 42.37 -31.57
C LEU A 368 -26.87 41.75 -31.98
N ALA A 369 -25.86 42.58 -32.25
CA ALA A 369 -24.51 42.13 -32.60
C ALA A 369 -23.83 41.33 -31.48
N VAL A 370 -23.93 41.77 -30.22
CA VAL A 370 -23.29 41.09 -29.08
C VAL A 370 -23.97 39.75 -28.79
N LYS A 371 -25.29 39.66 -28.96
CA LYS A 371 -26.04 38.40 -28.82
C LYS A 371 -25.61 37.37 -29.87
N THR A 372 -25.47 37.81 -31.13
CA THR A 372 -25.01 36.94 -32.24
C THR A 372 -23.61 36.39 -31.98
N VAL A 373 -22.68 37.23 -31.51
CA VAL A 373 -21.30 36.81 -31.19
C VAL A 373 -21.27 35.76 -30.06
N LEU A 374 -22.05 35.97 -28.98
CA LEU A 374 -22.14 35.00 -27.88
C LEU A 374 -22.72 33.64 -28.33
N LEU A 375 -23.68 33.65 -29.25
CA LEU A 375 -24.30 32.44 -29.78
C LEU A 375 -23.34 31.67 -30.70
N VAL A 376 -22.60 32.38 -31.55
CA VAL A 376 -21.57 31.78 -32.44
C VAL A 376 -20.40 31.18 -31.64
N ILE A 377 -19.97 31.83 -30.56
CA ILE A 377 -18.90 31.31 -29.68
C ILE A 377 -19.40 30.21 -28.74
N GLY A 378 -20.63 30.30 -28.26
CA GLY A 378 -21.20 29.34 -27.31
C GLY A 378 -21.66 28.03 -27.95
N TYR A 379 -22.15 28.07 -29.20
CA TYR A 379 -22.68 26.91 -29.90
C TYR A 379 -21.70 25.72 -30.01
N PRO A 380 -20.41 25.91 -30.34
CA PRO A 380 -19.41 24.83 -30.39
C PRO A 380 -18.98 24.25 -29.04
N ILE A 381 -19.35 24.87 -27.91
CA ILE A 381 -18.99 24.40 -26.56
C ILE A 381 -20.10 23.49 -26.01
N VAL A 382 -21.33 23.61 -26.54
CA VAL A 382 -22.53 22.90 -26.08
C VAL A 382 -22.85 21.67 -26.95
N VAL A 383 -22.39 21.67 -28.20
CA VAL A 383 -22.44 20.54 -29.16
C VAL A 383 -21.09 19.86 -29.18
#